data_AF-A0A7S4RMY9-F1
#
_entry.id   AF-A0A7S4RMY9-F1
#
_cell.length_a   1.000
_cell.length_b   1.000
_cell.length_c   1.000
_cell.angle_alpha   90.00
_cell.angle_beta   90.00
_cell.angle_gamma   90.00
#
_symmetry.space_group_name_H-M   'P 1'
#
loop_
_entity.id
_entity.type
_entity.pdbx_description
1 polymer ?
#
loop_
_entity_poly.entity_id
_entity_poly.type
_entity_poly.pdbx_seq_one_letter_code
_entity_poly.pdbx_strand_id
1 'polypeptide(L)'
;MSTAAGIPDFRSPGGLYGTSSKLLERFTYLENGTRSVQWQRSALEDDVKSALTHRFFSVNPLPYHEMRRGFILGLGEGQWKPTIAHVFPEILHRNGKLHLLASQNIDGLDHRVMSDPRKLYNPHGLMSTLVSEQQGILPVFMSTDPKDPVYQRYVQLVKSNIRDIYSDLPARRGKSSHLWPGPEASTPITLEMFGDLLPPQLAAACGKEQQQKSYSVKPGSVLFDRMLWTTNAAGEPCDAFDEVEHCDLVLVTGTSLSGLTIDSVAHTAGQTGIPRVVFDMTDAPITSLRGMGYWKPGNDCHLQTPLDVSVLTMLMKVGWLEPGFAQDPEEFPRAERRRPGREECRSCRGNREGGAAGETHLWGRVVASAAPAFDCSKLLSRRCAPSSCVCPPAGLRADCCVCVCVCVCVCSEVHALAQSQCGKGVSHKGRDSIDQRIKAQK
;
A
#
# COMPACT_ATOMS: atom_id res chain seq x y z
N MET A 1 1.72 2.81 7.22
CA MET A 1 2.45 3.88 6.49
C MET A 1 1.53 4.93 5.85
N SER A 2 0.35 4.56 5.33
CA SER A 2 -0.46 5.44 4.44
C SER A 2 -1.51 6.32 5.12
N THR A 3 -1.70 6.23 6.43
CA THR A 3 -2.74 7.02 7.15
C THR A 3 -2.49 8.53 7.07
N ALA A 4 -1.25 8.98 7.15
CA ALA A 4 -0.89 10.39 7.01
C ALA A 4 -1.10 10.92 5.58
N ALA A 5 -1.13 10.05 4.57
CA ALA A 5 -1.52 10.42 3.21
C ALA A 5 -3.03 10.67 3.06
N GLY A 6 -3.84 10.34 4.07
CA GLY A 6 -5.30 10.41 4.00
C GLY A 6 -5.95 9.13 3.47
N ILE A 7 -5.19 8.06 3.28
CA ILE A 7 -5.72 6.71 3.02
C ILE A 7 -6.13 6.11 4.37
N PRO A 8 -7.42 5.85 4.62
CA PRO A 8 -7.85 5.28 5.89
C PRO A 8 -7.24 3.89 6.08
N ASP A 9 -6.88 3.56 7.32
CA ASP A 9 -6.59 2.18 7.66
C ASP A 9 -7.88 1.36 7.46
N PHE A 10 -7.78 0.32 6.64
CA PHE A 10 -8.91 -0.54 6.32
C PHE A 10 -9.35 -1.35 7.55
N ARG A 11 -8.45 -1.62 8.51
CA ARG A 11 -8.61 -2.76 9.45
C ARG A 11 -8.46 -2.41 10.93
N SER A 12 -7.98 -1.22 11.26
CA SER A 12 -8.04 -0.70 12.64
C SER A 12 -9.49 -0.56 13.15
N PRO A 13 -9.72 -0.55 14.49
CA PRO A 13 -11.01 -0.20 15.05
C PRO A 13 -11.52 1.15 14.50
N GLY A 14 -12.68 1.15 13.84
CA GLY A 14 -13.22 2.31 13.12
C GLY A 14 -12.74 2.51 11.67
N GLY A 15 -11.91 1.59 11.15
CA GLY A 15 -11.48 1.50 9.75
C GLY A 15 -12.61 1.07 8.79
N LEU A 16 -12.27 0.83 7.52
CA LEU A 16 -13.27 0.49 6.49
C LEU A 16 -14.10 -0.77 6.83
N TYR A 17 -13.51 -1.74 7.53
CA TYR A 17 -14.19 -2.95 8.01
C TYR A 17 -14.83 -2.83 9.40
N GLY A 18 -14.87 -1.61 9.98
CA GLY A 18 -15.51 -1.36 11.27
C GLY A 18 -16.99 -1.75 11.30
N THR A 19 -17.49 -2.07 12.51
CA THR A 19 -18.82 -2.66 12.83
C THR A 19 -19.55 -3.26 11.61
N SER A 20 -19.05 -4.42 11.18
CA SER A 20 -19.46 -5.22 10.00
C SER A 20 -20.98 -5.29 9.77
N SER A 21 -21.77 -5.34 10.84
CA SER A 21 -23.24 -5.40 10.77
C SER A 21 -23.88 -4.21 10.05
N LYS A 22 -23.29 -3.02 10.11
CA LYS A 22 -23.83 -1.81 9.45
C LYS A 22 -23.64 -1.79 7.94
N LEU A 23 -22.74 -2.62 7.39
CA LEU A 23 -22.48 -2.68 5.96
C LEU A 23 -23.39 -3.67 5.24
N LEU A 24 -23.89 -4.71 5.93
CA LEU A 24 -24.69 -5.78 5.33
C LEU A 24 -25.96 -5.28 4.65
N GLU A 25 -26.62 -4.29 5.25
CA GLU A 25 -27.83 -3.64 4.71
C GLU A 25 -27.52 -2.68 3.55
N ARG A 26 -26.25 -2.28 3.40
CA ARG A 26 -25.79 -1.34 2.38
C ARG A 26 -25.25 -2.03 1.13
N PHE A 27 -25.03 -3.35 1.16
CA PHE A 27 -24.55 -4.07 0.00
C PHE A 27 -25.65 -4.39 -1.01
N THR A 28 -25.29 -4.36 -2.29
CA THR A 28 -26.17 -4.83 -3.36
C THR A 28 -26.04 -6.34 -3.54
N TYR A 29 -27.16 -7.05 -3.51
CA TYR A 29 -27.25 -8.50 -3.71
C TYR A 29 -27.83 -8.82 -5.09
N LEU A 30 -27.26 -9.81 -5.76
CA LEU A 30 -27.70 -10.21 -7.11
C LEU A 30 -28.84 -11.23 -7.02
N GLU A 31 -30.03 -10.88 -7.51
CA GLU A 31 -31.19 -11.79 -7.52
C GLU A 31 -31.04 -12.92 -8.54
N ASN A 32 -30.50 -12.62 -9.71
CA ASN A 32 -30.40 -13.53 -10.85
C ASN A 32 -28.99 -14.15 -11.04
N GLY A 33 -28.20 -14.20 -9.96
CA GLY A 33 -26.83 -14.75 -9.93
C GLY A 33 -26.78 -16.28 -9.83
N THR A 34 -25.56 -16.83 -9.76
CA THR A 34 -25.32 -18.28 -9.62
C THR A 34 -25.66 -18.82 -8.23
N ARG A 35 -25.78 -17.95 -7.22
CA ARG A 35 -26.18 -18.28 -5.85
C ARG A 35 -27.32 -17.38 -5.40
N SER A 36 -28.19 -17.92 -4.54
CA SER A 36 -29.31 -17.17 -3.99
C SER A 36 -28.86 -15.95 -3.16
N VAL A 37 -29.71 -14.95 -3.06
CA VAL A 37 -29.50 -13.80 -2.17
C VAL A 37 -29.27 -14.25 -0.73
N GLN A 38 -29.98 -15.27 -0.26
CA GLN A 38 -29.81 -15.83 1.08
C GLN A 38 -28.38 -16.34 1.30
N TRP A 39 -27.80 -17.04 0.32
CA TRP A 39 -26.41 -17.50 0.40
C TRP A 39 -25.43 -16.31 0.47
N GLN A 40 -25.65 -15.30 -0.36
CA GLN A 40 -24.80 -14.11 -0.40
C GLN A 40 -24.85 -13.35 0.94
N ARG A 41 -26.04 -13.19 1.53
CA ARG A 41 -26.22 -12.55 2.84
C ARG A 41 -25.56 -13.34 3.96
N SER A 42 -25.86 -14.64 4.05
CA SER A 42 -25.31 -15.52 5.07
C SER A 42 -23.77 -15.52 5.05
N ALA A 43 -23.15 -15.57 3.88
CA ALA A 43 -21.69 -15.55 3.78
C ALA A 43 -21.06 -14.23 4.30
N LEU A 44 -21.74 -13.09 4.13
CA LEU A 44 -21.27 -11.80 4.65
C LEU A 44 -21.66 -11.58 6.12
N GLU A 45 -22.78 -12.15 6.57
CA GLU A 45 -23.22 -12.16 7.97
C GLU A 45 -22.24 -12.95 8.85
N ASP A 46 -21.75 -14.09 8.36
CA ASP A 46 -20.73 -14.91 9.03
C ASP A 46 -19.40 -14.15 9.17
N ASP A 47 -18.91 -13.56 8.07
CA ASP A 47 -17.74 -12.68 8.06
C ASP A 47 -17.83 -11.69 6.89
N VAL A 48 -17.88 -10.39 7.18
CA VAL A 48 -17.92 -9.34 6.16
C VAL A 48 -16.68 -9.36 5.25
N LYS A 49 -15.55 -9.90 5.73
CA LYS A 49 -14.34 -10.09 4.93
C LYS A 49 -14.53 -11.08 3.80
N SER A 50 -15.60 -11.90 3.82
CA SER A 50 -15.99 -12.73 2.70
C SER A 50 -16.18 -11.92 1.41
N ALA A 51 -16.57 -10.64 1.49
CA ALA A 51 -16.60 -9.72 0.34
C ALA A 51 -15.24 -9.54 -0.36
N LEU A 52 -14.15 -9.94 0.29
CA LEU A 52 -12.76 -9.89 -0.20
C LEU A 52 -12.18 -11.28 -0.44
N THR A 53 -13.03 -12.27 -0.67
CA THR A 53 -12.65 -13.60 -1.15
C THR A 53 -13.01 -13.74 -2.62
N HIS A 54 -12.18 -14.44 -3.38
CA HIS A 54 -12.44 -14.80 -4.77
C HIS A 54 -13.68 -15.67 -4.91
N ARG A 55 -13.90 -16.58 -3.95
CA ARG A 55 -15.11 -17.40 -3.89
C ARG A 55 -16.38 -16.55 -3.87
N PHE A 56 -16.43 -15.48 -3.08
CA PHE A 56 -17.59 -14.59 -3.07
C PHE A 56 -17.60 -13.67 -4.30
N PHE A 57 -16.45 -13.09 -4.64
CA PHE A 57 -16.31 -12.16 -5.76
C PHE A 57 -16.83 -12.73 -7.09
N SER A 58 -16.50 -13.99 -7.37
CA SER A 58 -16.94 -14.69 -8.58
C SER A 58 -18.45 -14.93 -8.66
N VAL A 59 -19.17 -14.81 -7.54
CA VAL A 59 -20.64 -14.93 -7.45
C VAL A 59 -21.30 -13.56 -7.45
N ASN A 60 -20.79 -12.64 -6.62
CA ASN A 60 -21.25 -11.26 -6.53
C ASN A 60 -20.05 -10.33 -6.25
N PRO A 61 -19.58 -9.57 -7.24
CA PRO A 61 -18.44 -8.67 -7.09
C PRO A 61 -18.85 -7.32 -6.50
N LEU A 62 -20.14 -7.05 -6.29
CA LEU A 62 -20.61 -5.73 -5.87
C LEU A 62 -20.15 -5.36 -4.46
N PRO A 63 -20.24 -6.23 -3.43
CA PRO A 63 -19.75 -5.88 -2.10
C PRO A 63 -18.27 -5.51 -2.07
N TYR A 64 -17.43 -6.18 -2.89
CA TYR A 64 -16.03 -5.81 -3.07
C TYR A 64 -15.89 -4.38 -3.59
N HIS A 65 -16.57 -4.09 -4.71
CA HIS A 65 -16.47 -2.81 -5.41
C HIS A 65 -17.08 -1.67 -4.61
N GLU A 66 -18.25 -1.85 -4.01
CA GLU A 66 -18.94 -0.84 -3.21
C GLU A 66 -18.09 -0.44 -2.00
N MET A 67 -17.53 -1.44 -1.30
CA MET A 67 -16.64 -1.19 -0.17
C MET A 67 -15.37 -0.45 -0.60
N ARG A 68 -14.77 -0.84 -1.73
CA ARG A 68 -13.48 -0.28 -2.20
C ARG A 68 -13.61 0.90 -3.16
N ARG A 69 -14.83 1.35 -3.48
CA ARG A 69 -15.10 2.34 -4.52
C ARG A 69 -14.23 3.58 -4.38
N GLY A 70 -14.29 4.23 -3.23
CA GLY A 70 -13.52 5.46 -2.98
C GLY A 70 -12.00 5.24 -3.08
N PHE A 71 -11.51 4.03 -2.78
CA PHE A 71 -10.10 3.69 -2.90
C PHE A 71 -9.67 3.51 -4.36
N ILE A 72 -10.45 2.76 -5.14
CA ILE A 72 -10.22 2.56 -6.57
C ILE A 72 -10.21 3.92 -7.29
N LEU A 73 -11.21 4.75 -7.04
CA LEU A 73 -11.33 6.06 -7.68
C LEU A 73 -10.21 7.00 -7.28
N GLY A 74 -9.88 7.09 -5.99
CA GLY A 74 -8.79 7.98 -5.57
C GLY A 74 -7.42 7.55 -6.10
N LEU A 75 -7.19 6.26 -6.37
CA LEU A 75 -5.95 5.80 -7.00
C LEU A 75 -5.94 6.15 -8.50
N GLY A 76 -7.07 5.90 -9.19
CA GLY A 76 -7.23 6.25 -10.60
C GLY A 76 -7.08 7.74 -10.89
N GLU A 77 -7.49 8.59 -9.94
CA GLU A 77 -7.37 10.06 -10.02
C GLU A 77 -6.08 10.62 -9.39
N GLY A 78 -5.20 9.75 -8.86
CA GLY A 78 -3.95 10.19 -8.25
C GLY A 78 -4.13 11.07 -6.99
N GLN A 79 -5.21 10.87 -6.22
CA GLN A 79 -5.58 11.71 -5.08
C GLN A 79 -4.51 11.78 -3.99
N TRP A 80 -3.81 10.68 -3.73
CA TRP A 80 -2.89 10.55 -2.60
C TRP A 80 -1.44 10.75 -2.99
N LYS A 81 -0.69 11.37 -2.07
CA LYS A 81 0.77 11.57 -2.17
C LYS A 81 1.48 10.65 -1.17
N PRO A 82 2.70 10.17 -1.49
CA PRO A 82 3.52 9.45 -0.52
C PRO A 82 3.80 10.27 0.75
N THR A 83 3.92 9.60 1.89
CA THR A 83 4.33 10.21 3.17
C THR A 83 5.84 10.15 3.35
N ILE A 84 6.36 10.80 4.40
CA ILE A 84 7.78 10.70 4.76
C ILE A 84 8.19 9.24 5.01
N ALA A 85 7.33 8.46 5.65
CA ALA A 85 7.57 7.03 5.83
C ALA A 85 7.77 6.24 4.51
N HIS A 86 7.16 6.67 3.40
CA HIS A 86 7.37 6.03 2.09
C HIS A 86 8.71 6.44 1.45
N VAL A 87 9.21 7.63 1.79
CA VAL A 87 10.52 8.13 1.33
C VAL A 87 11.66 7.48 2.09
N PHE A 88 11.42 7.08 3.33
CA PHE A 88 12.46 6.54 4.19
C PHE A 88 13.19 5.29 3.64
N PRO A 89 12.51 4.27 3.08
CA PRO A 89 13.16 3.16 2.38
C PRO A 89 14.07 3.60 1.22
N GLU A 90 13.65 4.59 0.42
CA GLU A 90 14.47 5.12 -0.67
C GLU A 90 15.73 5.83 -0.12
N ILE A 91 15.63 6.54 1.01
CA ILE A 91 16.80 7.13 1.67
C ILE A 91 17.76 6.03 2.15
N LEU A 92 17.23 4.95 2.74
CA LEU A 92 18.04 3.79 3.13
C LEU A 92 18.72 3.15 1.90
N HIS A 93 18.01 3.04 0.78
CA HIS A 93 18.56 2.51 -0.46
C HIS A 93 19.73 3.36 -0.99
N ARG A 94 19.56 4.68 -1.05
CA ARG A 94 20.61 5.62 -1.49
C ARG A 94 21.86 5.60 -0.61
N ASN A 95 21.70 5.23 0.66
CA ASN A 95 22.81 5.05 1.61
C ASN A 95 23.37 3.61 1.62
N GLY A 96 22.91 2.73 0.72
CA GLY A 96 23.36 1.34 0.64
C GLY A 96 22.93 0.47 1.82
N LYS A 97 21.85 0.83 2.52
CA LYS A 97 21.36 0.16 3.74
C LYS A 97 20.05 -0.60 3.55
N LEU A 98 19.30 -0.34 2.48
CA LEU A 98 18.08 -1.11 2.20
C LEU A 98 18.43 -2.44 1.54
N HIS A 99 18.03 -3.55 2.16
CA HIS A 99 18.03 -4.85 1.51
C HIS A 99 16.77 -5.03 0.68
N LEU A 100 15.62 -5.00 1.35
CA LEU A 100 14.28 -5.18 0.78
C LEU A 100 13.23 -4.37 1.55
N LEU A 101 12.30 -3.74 0.85
CA LEU A 101 11.04 -3.23 1.38
C LEU A 101 9.92 -4.24 1.07
N ALA A 102 9.43 -4.93 2.09
CA ALA A 102 8.29 -5.84 1.99
C ALA A 102 7.02 -5.14 2.50
N SER A 103 6.19 -4.67 1.56
CA SER A 103 5.01 -3.84 1.84
C SER A 103 3.72 -4.65 1.70
N GLN A 104 2.85 -4.61 2.72
CA GLN A 104 1.50 -5.17 2.63
C GLN A 104 0.51 -4.19 2.05
N ASN A 105 0.90 -2.92 1.91
CA ASN A 105 0.04 -1.90 1.33
C ASN A 105 -0.19 -2.22 -0.14
N ILE A 106 -1.43 -1.99 -0.57
CA ILE A 106 -1.88 -2.21 -1.94
C ILE A 106 -2.14 -0.87 -2.67
N ASP A 107 -1.79 0.25 -2.03
CA ASP A 107 -1.99 1.61 -2.57
C ASP A 107 -0.96 2.01 -3.64
N GLY A 108 0.18 1.33 -3.70
CA GLY A 108 1.24 1.61 -4.67
C GLY A 108 1.98 2.94 -4.43
N LEU A 109 1.84 3.56 -3.25
CA LEU A 109 2.61 4.78 -2.94
C LEU A 109 4.12 4.51 -2.84
N ASP A 110 4.51 3.30 -2.43
CA ASP A 110 5.92 2.87 -2.41
C ASP A 110 6.55 2.86 -3.82
N HIS A 111 5.79 2.44 -4.84
CA HIS A 111 6.22 2.41 -6.24
C HIS A 111 6.50 3.80 -6.82
N ARG A 112 5.91 4.86 -6.24
CA ARG A 112 6.13 6.24 -6.68
C ARG A 112 7.43 6.83 -6.14
N VAL A 113 8.09 6.15 -5.20
CA VAL A 113 9.25 6.67 -4.48
C VAL A 113 10.48 5.80 -4.65
N MET A 114 10.31 4.48 -4.58
CA MET A 114 11.41 3.54 -4.76
C MET A 114 11.98 3.62 -6.16
N SER A 115 13.28 3.92 -6.26
CA SER A 115 13.98 3.99 -7.54
C SER A 115 14.41 2.62 -8.08
N ASP A 116 14.72 1.67 -7.20
CA ASP A 116 15.06 0.29 -7.56
C ASP A 116 13.88 -0.66 -7.30
N PRO A 117 13.15 -1.10 -8.34
CA PRO A 117 12.01 -1.99 -8.19
C PRO A 117 12.40 -3.38 -7.66
N ARG A 118 13.67 -3.80 -7.75
CA ARG A 118 14.12 -5.09 -7.23
C ARG A 118 14.08 -5.15 -5.70
N LYS A 119 14.10 -3.98 -5.05
CA LYS A 119 14.04 -3.82 -3.60
C LYS A 119 12.63 -3.62 -3.07
N LEU A 120 11.61 -3.69 -3.90
CA LEU A 120 10.22 -3.50 -3.49
C LEU A 120 9.43 -4.79 -3.72
N TYR A 121 8.84 -5.33 -2.67
CA TYR A 121 8.03 -6.53 -2.73
C TYR A 121 6.63 -6.28 -2.14
N ASN A 122 5.60 -6.52 -2.94
CA ASN A 122 4.19 -6.36 -2.56
C ASN A 122 3.46 -7.71 -2.69
N PRO A 123 3.59 -8.63 -1.70
CA PRO A 123 2.95 -9.95 -1.77
C PRO A 123 1.42 -9.89 -1.88
N HIS A 124 0.81 -8.80 -1.42
CA HIS A 124 -0.64 -8.57 -1.51
C HIS A 124 -1.08 -7.92 -2.82
N GLY A 125 -0.18 -7.74 -3.79
CA GLY A 125 -0.46 -7.10 -5.07
C GLY A 125 -0.78 -5.62 -4.94
N LEU A 126 -1.31 -5.03 -6.02
CA LEU A 126 -1.60 -3.60 -6.10
C LEU A 126 -3.02 -3.35 -6.59
N MET A 127 -3.66 -2.32 -6.03
CA MET A 127 -4.94 -1.83 -6.53
C MET A 127 -4.83 -1.08 -7.86
N SER A 128 -3.62 -0.60 -8.21
CA SER A 128 -3.31 0.05 -9.49
C SER A 128 -2.95 -0.91 -10.62
N THR A 129 -2.96 -2.21 -10.35
CA THR A 129 -2.93 -3.28 -11.35
C THR A 129 -4.36 -3.75 -11.60
N LEU A 130 -4.69 -4.14 -12.83
CA LEU A 130 -5.96 -4.77 -13.18
C LEU A 130 -5.72 -6.20 -13.67
N VAL A 131 -6.52 -7.15 -13.18
CA VAL A 131 -6.44 -8.56 -13.56
C VAL A 131 -7.83 -9.11 -13.87
N SER A 132 -7.86 -10.12 -14.73
CA SER A 132 -8.98 -11.05 -14.88
C SER A 132 -8.61 -12.37 -14.18
N GLU A 133 -9.28 -12.71 -13.09
CA GLU A 133 -8.98 -13.88 -12.28
C GLU A 133 -10.14 -14.88 -12.29
N GLN A 134 -10.01 -15.91 -13.14
CA GLN A 134 -10.99 -16.99 -13.27
C GLN A 134 -10.70 -18.12 -12.26
N GLN A 135 -11.71 -18.93 -11.96
CA GLN A 135 -11.55 -20.05 -11.03
C GLN A 135 -10.65 -21.12 -11.63
N GLY A 136 -9.64 -21.58 -10.86
CA GLY A 136 -8.71 -22.63 -11.27
C GLY A 136 -7.65 -22.21 -12.30
N ILE A 137 -7.56 -20.93 -12.63
CA ILE A 137 -6.57 -20.38 -13.57
C ILE A 137 -5.79 -19.27 -12.87
N LEU A 138 -4.51 -19.11 -13.23
CA LEU A 138 -3.70 -17.98 -12.79
C LEU A 138 -4.31 -16.65 -13.26
N PRO A 139 -4.18 -15.56 -12.50
CA PRO A 139 -4.66 -14.25 -12.92
C PRO A 139 -4.03 -13.83 -14.26
N VAL A 140 -4.85 -13.34 -15.18
CA VAL A 140 -4.37 -12.72 -16.42
C VAL A 140 -4.28 -11.22 -16.18
N PHE A 141 -3.08 -10.65 -16.30
CA PHE A 141 -2.87 -9.22 -16.19
C PHE A 141 -3.51 -8.50 -17.38
N MET A 142 -4.36 -7.52 -17.07
CA MET A 142 -5.00 -6.63 -18.05
C MET A 142 -4.25 -5.31 -18.16
N SER A 143 -3.74 -4.80 -17.03
CA SER A 143 -2.89 -3.62 -16.96
C SER A 143 -2.06 -3.65 -15.67
N THR A 144 -0.85 -3.11 -15.71
CA THR A 144 0.03 -2.89 -14.54
C THR A 144 0.28 -1.42 -14.24
N ASP A 145 -0.20 -0.50 -15.08
CA ASP A 145 0.01 0.94 -14.94
C ASP A 145 -1.36 1.63 -14.74
N PRO A 146 -1.55 2.42 -13.68
CA PRO A 146 -2.78 3.17 -13.48
C PRO A 146 -3.09 4.16 -14.63
N LYS A 147 -2.12 4.57 -15.44
CA LYS A 147 -2.33 5.44 -16.61
C LYS A 147 -2.75 4.69 -17.87
N ASP A 148 -2.66 3.35 -17.88
CA ASP A 148 -3.05 2.52 -19.01
C ASP A 148 -4.53 2.75 -19.37
N PRO A 149 -4.89 2.88 -20.66
CA PRO A 149 -6.29 3.03 -21.08
C PRO A 149 -7.24 1.96 -20.54
N VAL A 150 -6.79 0.71 -20.40
CA VAL A 150 -7.56 -0.40 -19.83
C VAL A 150 -7.86 -0.16 -18.35
N TYR A 151 -6.87 0.29 -17.57
CA TYR A 151 -7.08 0.63 -16.16
C TYR A 151 -8.00 1.86 -16.02
N GLN A 152 -7.80 2.89 -16.84
CA GLN A 152 -8.64 4.09 -16.85
C GLN A 152 -10.09 3.76 -17.24
N ARG A 153 -10.28 2.81 -18.18
CA ARG A 153 -11.61 2.27 -18.49
C ARG A 153 -12.25 1.61 -17.27
N TYR A 154 -11.51 0.80 -16.52
CA TYR A 154 -12.00 0.21 -15.27
C TYR A 154 -12.41 1.29 -14.24
N VAL A 155 -11.60 2.35 -14.06
CA VAL A 155 -11.93 3.46 -13.17
C VAL A 155 -13.23 4.15 -13.60
N GLN A 156 -13.42 4.41 -14.90
CA GLN A 156 -14.67 4.96 -15.43
C GLN A 156 -15.87 4.05 -15.16
N LEU A 157 -15.70 2.74 -15.36
CA LEU A 157 -16.75 1.77 -15.09
C LEU A 157 -17.11 1.74 -13.61
N VAL A 158 -16.15 1.84 -12.69
CA VAL A 158 -16.42 1.97 -11.25
C VAL A 158 -17.21 3.25 -10.94
N LYS A 159 -16.86 4.39 -11.57
CA LYS A 159 -17.60 5.65 -11.38
C LYS A 159 -19.06 5.51 -11.80
N SER A 160 -19.32 4.93 -12.98
CA SER A 160 -20.65 4.88 -13.58
C SER A 160 -21.52 3.73 -13.08
N ASN A 161 -20.93 2.63 -12.61
CA ASN A 161 -21.68 1.41 -12.28
C ASN A 161 -21.73 1.07 -10.80
N ILE A 162 -20.88 1.63 -9.93
CA ILE A 162 -20.81 1.21 -8.53
C ILE A 162 -21.33 2.31 -7.63
N ARG A 163 -22.34 2.02 -6.80
CA ARG A 163 -22.92 2.95 -5.84
C ARG A 163 -21.89 3.37 -4.78
N ASP A 164 -22.00 4.62 -4.32
CA ASP A 164 -21.33 5.03 -3.08
C ASP A 164 -22.18 4.67 -1.86
N ILE A 165 -21.82 3.57 -1.20
CA ILE A 165 -22.49 3.09 0.03
C ILE A 165 -22.16 3.93 1.27
N TYR A 166 -21.36 5.00 1.13
CA TYR A 166 -20.93 5.89 2.21
C TYR A 166 -21.40 7.34 2.03
N SER A 167 -22.25 7.60 1.03
CA SER A 167 -22.67 8.95 0.61
C SER A 167 -23.46 9.70 1.68
N ASP A 168 -24.21 8.99 2.51
CA ASP A 168 -25.01 9.52 3.62
C ASP A 168 -24.21 9.68 4.93
N LEU A 169 -22.96 9.20 4.99
CA LEU A 169 -22.18 9.23 6.23
C LEU A 169 -21.51 10.60 6.46
N PRO A 170 -21.87 11.36 7.53
CA PRO A 170 -21.32 12.69 7.78
C PRO A 170 -19.80 12.69 7.96
N ALA A 171 -19.24 11.66 8.60
CA ALA A 171 -17.80 11.52 8.84
C ALA A 171 -16.96 11.32 7.55
N ARG A 172 -17.63 11.11 6.41
CA ARG A 172 -17.02 10.94 5.09
C ARG A 172 -17.11 12.20 4.21
N ARG A 173 -17.90 13.22 4.60
CA ARG A 173 -18.00 14.48 3.83
C ARG A 173 -16.62 15.09 3.57
N GLY A 174 -16.36 15.47 2.33
CA GLY A 174 -15.06 16.03 1.90
C GLY A 174 -13.92 15.01 1.77
N LYS A 175 -14.17 13.71 1.98
CA LYS A 175 -13.22 12.61 1.69
C LYS A 175 -13.55 11.95 0.36
N SER A 176 -12.69 11.04 -0.09
CA SER A 176 -12.74 10.37 -1.40
C SER A 176 -14.14 9.92 -1.85
N SER A 177 -14.96 9.34 -0.99
CA SER A 177 -16.31 8.89 -1.40
C SER A 177 -17.23 10.04 -1.84
N HIS A 178 -17.09 11.25 -1.26
CA HIS A 178 -17.90 12.43 -1.59
C HIS A 178 -17.39 13.21 -2.82
N LEU A 179 -16.15 12.95 -3.27
CA LEU A 179 -15.60 13.60 -4.46
C LEU A 179 -16.23 13.07 -5.76
N TRP A 180 -16.74 11.84 -5.71
CA TRP A 180 -17.28 11.16 -6.89
C TRP A 180 -18.65 10.57 -6.57
N PRO A 181 -19.77 11.25 -6.82
CA PRO A 181 -21.10 10.66 -6.67
C PRO A 181 -21.22 9.38 -7.50
N GLY A 182 -21.94 8.38 -6.99
CA GLY A 182 -22.21 7.12 -7.68
C GLY A 182 -23.64 7.03 -8.20
N PRO A 183 -23.95 6.03 -9.04
CA PRO A 183 -25.32 5.73 -9.44
C PRO A 183 -26.18 5.29 -8.24
N GLU A 184 -27.50 5.31 -8.42
CA GLU A 184 -28.46 4.84 -7.42
C GLU A 184 -28.35 3.34 -7.14
N ALA A 185 -28.02 2.55 -8.17
CA ALA A 185 -27.88 1.10 -8.10
C ALA A 185 -26.52 0.65 -8.64
N SER A 186 -25.97 -0.41 -8.03
CA SER A 186 -24.72 -1.02 -8.47
C SER A 186 -24.95 -2.06 -9.57
N THR A 187 -24.13 -2.03 -10.61
CA THR A 187 -24.09 -3.02 -11.69
C THR A 187 -22.72 -3.68 -11.76
N PRO A 188 -22.61 -5.03 -11.85
CA PRO A 188 -21.32 -5.70 -11.94
C PRO A 188 -20.52 -5.26 -13.15
N ILE A 189 -19.21 -5.09 -12.96
CA ILE A 189 -18.27 -4.79 -14.03
C ILE A 189 -17.85 -6.12 -14.68
N THR A 190 -18.03 -6.23 -15.99
CA THR A 190 -17.73 -7.45 -16.76
C THR A 190 -16.62 -7.21 -17.79
N LEU A 191 -16.04 -8.30 -18.31
CA LEU A 191 -15.05 -8.23 -19.39
C LEU A 191 -15.60 -7.53 -20.65
N GLU A 192 -16.87 -7.76 -20.98
CA GLU A 192 -17.52 -7.17 -22.16
C GLU A 192 -17.52 -5.63 -22.14
N MET A 193 -17.64 -5.03 -20.95
CA MET A 193 -17.69 -3.56 -20.79
C MET A 193 -16.41 -2.83 -21.22
N PHE A 194 -15.31 -3.56 -21.43
CA PHE A 194 -14.05 -3.02 -21.94
C PHE A 194 -14.06 -2.83 -23.47
N GLY A 195 -14.97 -3.50 -24.21
CA GLY A 195 -15.09 -3.36 -25.66
C GLY A 195 -13.74 -3.57 -26.37
N ASP A 196 -13.37 -2.63 -27.24
CA ASP A 196 -12.12 -2.68 -28.02
C ASP A 196 -10.84 -2.63 -27.16
N LEU A 197 -10.95 -2.21 -25.88
CA LEU A 197 -9.83 -2.22 -24.94
C LEU A 197 -9.62 -3.58 -24.25
N LEU A 198 -10.51 -4.55 -24.48
CA LEU A 198 -10.35 -5.88 -23.90
C LEU A 198 -9.11 -6.58 -24.49
N PRO A 199 -8.14 -7.02 -23.67
CA PRO A 199 -6.98 -7.75 -24.19
C PRO A 199 -7.40 -9.00 -24.99
N PRO A 200 -6.84 -9.24 -26.20
CA PRO A 200 -7.29 -10.33 -27.08
C PRO A 200 -7.27 -11.72 -26.43
N GLN A 201 -6.31 -12.00 -25.53
CA GLN A 201 -6.25 -13.26 -24.80
C GLN A 201 -7.48 -13.51 -23.89
N LEU A 202 -8.26 -12.48 -23.57
CA LEU A 202 -9.46 -12.58 -22.73
C LEU A 202 -10.77 -12.68 -23.52
N ALA A 203 -10.73 -12.67 -24.86
CA ALA A 203 -11.94 -12.80 -25.68
C ALA A 203 -12.74 -14.09 -25.37
N ALA A 204 -12.05 -15.21 -25.20
CA ALA A 204 -12.68 -16.48 -24.82
C ALA A 204 -13.21 -16.46 -23.36
N ALA A 205 -12.54 -15.73 -22.47
CA ALA A 205 -12.97 -15.56 -21.08
C ALA A 205 -14.26 -14.73 -20.99
N CYS A 206 -14.42 -13.72 -21.85
CA CYS A 206 -15.60 -12.87 -21.91
C CYS A 206 -16.89 -13.68 -22.19
N GLY A 207 -16.86 -14.56 -23.20
CA GLY A 207 -18.02 -15.41 -23.51
C GLY A 207 -18.37 -16.39 -22.37
N LYS A 208 -17.37 -16.91 -21.66
CA LYS A 208 -17.58 -17.78 -20.50
C LYS A 208 -18.21 -17.03 -19.32
N GLU A 209 -17.76 -15.80 -19.07
CA GLU A 209 -18.28 -14.95 -17.99
C GLU A 209 -19.80 -14.75 -18.11
N GLN A 210 -20.27 -14.42 -19.32
CA GLN A 210 -21.70 -14.26 -19.63
C GLN A 210 -22.49 -15.56 -19.43
N GLN A 211 -22.01 -16.67 -19.98
CA GLN A 211 -22.70 -17.96 -19.90
C GLN A 211 -22.79 -18.51 -18.47
N GLN A 212 -21.70 -18.34 -17.71
CA GLN A 212 -21.59 -18.87 -16.36
C GLN A 212 -22.12 -17.92 -15.30
N LYS A 213 -22.44 -16.66 -15.65
CA LYS A 213 -22.78 -15.59 -14.71
C LYS A 213 -21.76 -15.49 -13.57
N SER A 214 -20.50 -15.66 -13.92
CA SER A 214 -19.36 -15.47 -13.02
C SER A 214 -18.75 -14.10 -13.25
N TYR A 215 -17.85 -13.65 -12.38
CA TYR A 215 -17.19 -12.34 -12.51
C TYR A 215 -15.70 -12.48 -12.22
N SER A 216 -14.86 -11.86 -13.05
CA SER A 216 -13.41 -12.08 -12.99
C SER A 216 -12.57 -10.82 -12.93
N VAL A 217 -13.09 -9.66 -13.36
CA VAL A 217 -12.34 -8.41 -13.44
C VAL A 217 -12.21 -7.75 -12.08
N LYS A 218 -10.99 -7.62 -11.58
CA LYS A 218 -10.73 -6.91 -10.32
C LYS A 218 -9.34 -6.27 -10.30
N PRO A 219 -9.08 -5.37 -9.35
CA PRO A 219 -7.73 -4.92 -9.05
C PRO A 219 -6.81 -6.11 -8.70
N GLY A 220 -5.51 -5.94 -8.99
CA GLY A 220 -4.46 -6.93 -8.76
C GLY A 220 -4.17 -7.23 -7.29
N SER A 221 -4.84 -6.55 -6.36
CA SER A 221 -4.83 -6.89 -4.95
C SER A 221 -5.25 -8.36 -4.74
N VAL A 222 -4.50 -9.07 -3.90
CA VAL A 222 -4.74 -10.46 -3.55
C VAL A 222 -5.94 -10.56 -2.59
N LEU A 223 -6.88 -11.45 -2.92
CA LEU A 223 -8.05 -11.77 -2.11
C LEU A 223 -7.70 -12.82 -1.04
N PHE A 224 -8.46 -12.89 0.06
CA PHE A 224 -8.08 -13.65 1.26
C PHE A 224 -7.91 -15.17 1.04
N ASP A 225 -8.60 -15.74 0.06
CA ASP A 225 -8.56 -17.16 -0.31
C ASP A 225 -7.65 -17.42 -1.52
N ARG A 226 -6.77 -16.47 -1.85
CA ARG A 226 -5.84 -16.55 -3.00
C ARG A 226 -4.39 -16.53 -2.54
N MET A 227 -3.53 -17.02 -3.43
CA MET A 227 -2.08 -17.08 -3.20
C MET A 227 -1.47 -15.68 -3.29
N LEU A 228 -0.52 -15.41 -2.40
CA LEU A 228 0.30 -14.21 -2.43
C LEU A 228 1.16 -14.19 -3.71
N TRP A 229 1.51 -12.99 -4.16
CA TRP A 229 2.50 -12.83 -5.22
C TRP A 229 3.87 -13.21 -4.69
N THR A 230 4.69 -13.83 -5.55
CA THR A 230 6.02 -14.36 -5.21
C THR A 230 7.14 -13.65 -5.96
N THR A 231 6.86 -12.47 -6.50
CA THR A 231 7.83 -11.67 -7.25
C THR A 231 7.91 -10.25 -6.72
N ASN A 232 9.11 -9.66 -6.77
CA ASN A 232 9.33 -8.25 -6.48
C ASN A 232 8.77 -7.36 -7.62
N ALA A 233 8.85 -6.04 -7.45
CA ALA A 233 8.32 -5.08 -8.43
C ALA A 233 9.08 -5.10 -9.77
N ALA A 234 10.26 -5.73 -9.84
CA ALA A 234 10.98 -5.98 -11.09
C ALA A 234 10.55 -7.29 -11.78
N GLY A 235 9.66 -8.08 -11.17
CA GLY A 235 9.21 -9.38 -11.68
C GLY A 235 10.16 -10.54 -11.35
N GLU A 236 11.14 -10.34 -10.47
CA GLU A 236 12.08 -11.37 -10.04
C GLU A 236 11.49 -12.16 -8.87
N PRO A 237 11.72 -13.49 -8.76
CA PRO A 237 11.30 -14.26 -7.59
C PRO A 237 11.80 -13.65 -6.28
N CYS A 238 10.93 -13.58 -5.28
CA CYS A 238 11.28 -13.02 -3.97
C CYS A 238 10.57 -13.80 -2.87
N ASP A 239 11.36 -14.32 -1.92
CA ASP A 239 10.88 -14.88 -0.67
C ASP A 239 11.41 -14.05 0.49
N ALA A 240 10.58 -13.12 0.97
CA ALA A 240 10.99 -12.24 2.04
C ALA A 240 11.32 -12.94 3.36
N PHE A 241 10.91 -14.19 3.59
CA PHE A 241 11.30 -14.94 4.80
C PHE A 241 12.75 -15.40 4.71
N ASP A 242 13.19 -15.83 3.52
CA ASP A 242 14.59 -16.18 3.25
C ASP A 242 15.48 -14.92 3.21
N GLU A 243 14.95 -13.81 2.66
CA GLU A 243 15.70 -12.54 2.57
C GLU A 243 16.04 -11.97 3.96
N VAL A 244 15.27 -12.30 5.00
CA VAL A 244 15.55 -11.86 6.38
C VAL A 244 16.87 -12.39 6.90
N GLU A 245 17.26 -13.62 6.56
CA GLU A 245 18.50 -14.22 7.04
C GLU A 245 19.75 -13.47 6.58
N HIS A 246 19.61 -12.68 5.51
CA HIS A 246 20.68 -11.88 4.92
C HIS A 246 20.79 -10.48 5.54
N CYS A 247 20.00 -10.19 6.58
CA CYS A 247 19.88 -8.86 7.16
C CYS A 247 20.41 -8.80 8.58
N ASP A 248 20.90 -7.61 8.96
CA ASP A 248 21.40 -7.35 10.31
C ASP A 248 20.38 -6.58 11.18
N LEU A 249 19.29 -6.09 10.56
CA LEU A 249 18.27 -5.27 11.21
C LEU A 249 16.93 -5.36 10.47
N VAL A 250 15.84 -5.48 11.22
CA VAL A 250 14.48 -5.38 10.66
C VAL A 250 13.74 -4.18 11.23
N LEU A 251 13.27 -3.30 10.35
CA LEU A 251 12.43 -2.15 10.69
C LEU A 251 10.97 -2.52 10.45
N VAL A 252 10.18 -2.58 11.52
CA VAL A 252 8.75 -2.90 11.47
C VAL A 252 7.97 -1.60 11.56
N THR A 253 7.20 -1.22 10.53
CA THR A 253 6.60 0.12 10.46
C THR A 253 5.10 0.09 10.25
N GLY A 254 4.36 0.70 11.17
CA GLY A 254 2.92 0.93 11.07
C GLY A 254 2.13 -0.35 10.80
N THR A 255 2.27 -1.34 11.69
CA THR A 255 1.62 -2.65 11.65
C THR A 255 1.32 -3.19 13.04
N SER A 256 0.18 -3.87 13.16
CA SER A 256 -0.21 -4.62 14.35
C SER A 256 0.42 -6.02 14.46
N LEU A 257 1.08 -6.51 13.39
CA LEU A 257 1.59 -7.88 13.26
C LEU A 257 0.53 -8.95 13.61
N SER A 258 -0.71 -8.74 13.16
CA SER A 258 -1.87 -9.57 13.52
C SER A 258 -2.32 -10.51 12.40
N GLY A 259 -1.56 -10.62 11.30
CA GLY A 259 -1.81 -11.54 10.20
C GLY A 259 -0.82 -12.71 10.18
N LEU A 260 -1.11 -13.70 9.33
CA LEU A 260 -0.27 -14.88 9.09
C LEU A 260 0.50 -14.83 7.77
N THR A 261 0.73 -13.63 7.24
CA THR A 261 1.41 -13.45 5.94
C THR A 261 2.84 -12.92 6.17
N ILE A 262 3.22 -11.83 5.52
CA ILE A 262 4.54 -11.22 5.64
C ILE A 262 4.82 -10.65 7.04
N ASP A 263 3.81 -10.57 7.93
CA ASP A 263 4.03 -10.29 9.37
C ASP A 263 5.05 -11.25 9.99
N SER A 264 5.05 -12.50 9.52
CA SER A 264 5.98 -13.55 9.96
C SER A 264 7.45 -13.17 9.71
N VAL A 265 7.77 -12.22 8.82
CA VAL A 265 9.14 -11.70 8.64
C VAL A 265 9.69 -11.13 9.95
N ALA A 266 8.88 -10.37 10.69
CA ALA A 266 9.28 -9.82 11.98
C ALA A 266 9.44 -10.91 13.05
N HIS A 267 8.68 -12.00 12.94
CA HIS A 267 8.79 -13.15 13.83
C HIS A 267 10.04 -13.98 13.53
N THR A 268 10.33 -14.28 12.25
CA THR A 268 11.53 -14.95 11.76
C THR A 268 12.80 -14.21 12.21
N ALA A 269 12.83 -12.89 12.08
CA ALA A 269 13.94 -12.07 12.59
C ALA A 269 14.17 -12.27 14.10
N GLY A 270 13.11 -12.32 14.89
CA GLY A 270 13.22 -12.56 16.34
C GLY A 270 13.73 -13.96 16.70
N GLN A 271 13.31 -14.98 15.94
CA GLN A 271 13.76 -16.36 16.11
C GLN A 271 15.26 -16.50 15.85
N THR A 272 15.75 -15.87 14.79
CA THR A 272 17.17 -15.88 14.39
C THR A 272 18.03 -14.93 15.20
N GLY A 273 17.43 -14.10 16.06
CA GLY A 273 18.13 -13.15 16.92
C GLY A 273 18.46 -11.82 16.26
N ILE A 274 18.00 -11.60 15.03
CA ILE A 274 18.16 -10.34 14.30
C ILE A 274 17.43 -9.22 15.06
N PRO A 275 18.11 -8.11 15.39
CA PRO A 275 17.49 -6.96 16.04
C PRO A 275 16.32 -6.38 15.26
N ARG A 276 15.30 -5.89 15.97
CA ARG A 276 14.16 -5.19 15.37
C ARG A 276 13.97 -3.80 15.93
N VAL A 277 13.58 -2.86 15.06
CA VAL A 277 13.07 -1.54 15.48
C VAL A 277 11.63 -1.41 15.00
N VAL A 278 10.72 -1.32 15.96
CA VAL A 278 9.29 -1.20 15.72
C VAL A 278 8.88 0.27 15.79
N PHE A 279 8.31 0.80 14.72
CA PHE A 279 7.75 2.14 14.62
C PHE A 279 6.23 2.03 14.62
N ASP A 280 5.63 2.12 15.79
CA ASP A 280 4.18 2.08 15.93
C ASP A 280 3.74 2.85 17.16
N MET A 281 2.64 3.59 17.06
CA MET A 281 2.09 4.35 18.19
C MET A 281 1.42 3.46 19.24
N THR A 282 1.11 2.21 18.89
CA THR A 282 0.40 1.24 19.72
C THR A 282 1.33 0.11 20.17
N ASP A 283 0.91 -0.62 21.19
CA ASP A 283 1.59 -1.84 21.65
C ASP A 283 1.20 -3.10 20.87
N ALA A 284 0.33 -2.99 19.86
CA ALA A 284 -0.14 -4.13 19.08
C ALA A 284 1.00 -4.99 18.50
N PRO A 285 1.98 -4.44 17.76
CA PRO A 285 3.08 -5.25 17.24
C PRO A 285 3.92 -5.88 18.33
N ILE A 286 4.15 -5.17 19.44
CA ILE A 286 4.95 -5.68 20.56
C ILE A 286 4.24 -6.82 21.26
N THR A 287 2.93 -6.71 21.42
CA THR A 287 2.09 -7.74 22.02
C THR A 287 2.13 -9.00 21.17
N SER A 288 2.03 -8.88 19.85
CA SER A 288 2.18 -9.99 18.91
C SER A 288 3.56 -10.67 19.02
N LEU A 289 4.65 -9.88 18.98
CA LEU A 289 6.01 -10.40 19.08
C LEU A 289 6.30 -11.09 20.43
N ARG A 290 5.76 -10.55 21.53
CA ARG A 290 5.85 -11.15 22.87
C ARG A 290 5.04 -12.43 22.98
N GLY A 291 3.86 -12.48 22.36
CA GLY A 291 3.00 -13.67 22.34
C GLY A 291 3.68 -14.89 21.73
N MET A 292 4.59 -14.69 20.77
CA MET A 292 5.41 -15.77 20.20
C MET A 292 6.75 -15.99 20.92
N GLY A 293 7.02 -15.28 22.01
CA GLY A 293 8.23 -15.45 22.83
C GLY A 293 9.51 -14.86 22.24
N TYR A 294 9.44 -14.02 21.20
CA TYR A 294 10.63 -13.57 20.47
C TYR A 294 11.12 -12.17 20.84
N TRP A 295 10.40 -11.40 21.65
CA TRP A 295 10.83 -10.05 22.04
C TRP A 295 11.98 -10.08 23.05
N LYS A 296 13.13 -9.48 22.71
CA LYS A 296 14.34 -9.44 23.54
C LYS A 296 14.68 -7.97 23.89
N PRO A 297 14.37 -7.52 25.13
CA PRO A 297 14.78 -6.19 25.60
C PRO A 297 16.29 -5.97 25.42
N GLY A 298 16.68 -4.82 24.87
CA GLY A 298 18.07 -4.48 24.55
C GLY A 298 18.53 -4.94 23.15
N ASN A 299 17.88 -5.93 22.56
CA ASN A 299 18.03 -6.27 21.13
C ASN A 299 16.94 -5.61 20.28
N ASP A 300 15.71 -5.58 20.78
CA ASP A 300 14.59 -4.95 20.09
C ASP A 300 14.27 -3.57 20.67
N CYS A 301 13.74 -2.67 19.82
CA CYS A 301 13.36 -1.32 20.19
C CYS A 301 11.94 -1.00 19.72
N HIS A 302 11.17 -0.26 20.52
CA HIS A 302 9.86 0.27 20.15
C HIS A 302 9.86 1.80 20.21
N LEU A 303 9.58 2.43 19.07
CA LEU A 303 9.46 3.87 18.89
C LEU A 303 7.99 4.27 18.85
N GLN A 304 7.44 4.57 20.04
CA GLN A 304 6.03 4.93 20.27
C GLN A 304 5.72 6.40 19.94
N THR A 305 5.97 6.82 18.71
CA THR A 305 5.59 8.15 18.22
C THR A 305 5.00 8.04 16.81
N PRO A 306 4.31 9.08 16.29
CA PRO A 306 3.86 9.08 14.91
C PRO A 306 5.00 8.72 13.96
N LEU A 307 4.73 7.80 13.03
CA LEU A 307 5.76 7.16 12.19
C LEU A 307 6.67 8.18 11.50
N ASP A 308 6.09 9.19 10.85
CA ASP A 308 6.84 10.24 10.15
C ASP A 308 7.75 11.05 11.11
N VAL A 309 7.35 11.24 12.37
CA VAL A 309 8.15 11.95 13.39
C VAL A 309 9.33 11.08 13.84
N SER A 310 9.10 9.79 14.09
CA SER A 310 10.17 8.84 14.42
C SER A 310 11.20 8.76 13.29
N VAL A 311 10.75 8.69 12.03
CA VAL A 311 11.61 8.67 10.84
C VAL A 311 12.45 9.95 10.75
N LEU A 312 11.83 11.13 10.80
CA LEU A 312 12.56 12.41 10.74
C LEU A 312 13.59 12.53 11.85
N THR A 313 13.21 12.18 13.08
CA THR A 313 14.12 12.21 14.23
C THR A 313 15.33 11.31 14.00
N MET A 314 15.11 10.13 13.42
CA MET A 314 16.17 9.19 13.12
C MET A 314 17.11 9.74 12.06
N LEU A 315 16.55 10.21 10.94
CA LEU A 315 17.31 10.80 9.83
C LEU A 315 18.15 12.01 10.26
N MET A 316 17.62 12.88 11.11
CA MET A 316 18.36 14.02 11.66
C MET A 316 19.57 13.57 12.48
N LYS A 317 19.41 12.53 13.30
CA LYS A 317 20.46 12.09 14.21
C LYS A 317 21.54 11.25 13.54
N VAL A 318 21.21 10.52 12.47
CA VAL A 318 22.21 9.85 11.63
C VAL A 318 22.88 10.82 10.65
N GLY A 319 22.47 12.09 10.64
CA GLY A 319 23.04 13.13 9.77
C GLY A 319 22.65 12.99 8.30
N TRP A 320 21.54 12.31 8.00
CA TRP A 320 21.02 12.14 6.63
C TRP A 320 20.00 13.21 6.23
N LEU A 321 19.79 14.22 7.08
CA LEU A 321 19.07 15.44 6.75
C LEU A 321 20.03 16.62 6.88
N GLU A 322 20.16 17.41 5.81
CA GLU A 322 20.94 18.65 5.83
C GLU A 322 20.36 19.63 6.87
N PRO A 323 21.20 20.35 7.64
CA PRO A 323 20.75 21.44 8.51
C PRO A 323 20.29 22.63 7.65
N GLY A 324 19.04 22.61 7.18
CA GLY A 324 18.50 23.68 6.32
C GLY A 324 17.05 23.49 5.85
N PHE A 325 16.52 22.27 5.91
CA PHE A 325 15.14 21.95 5.48
C PHE A 325 14.02 22.69 6.26
N ALA A 326 14.36 23.41 7.32
CA ALA A 326 13.42 24.10 8.21
C ALA A 326 13.46 25.64 8.11
N GLN A 327 14.16 26.24 7.14
CA GLN A 327 14.42 27.69 7.14
C GLN A 327 13.80 28.56 6.03
N ASP A 328 13.11 28.04 5.01
CA ASP A 328 12.45 28.92 4.03
C ASP A 328 10.93 28.69 3.91
N PRO A 329 10.10 29.56 4.53
CA PRO A 329 8.66 29.61 4.30
C PRO A 329 8.26 30.30 2.98
N GLU A 330 9.18 30.93 2.25
CA GLU A 330 8.87 31.86 1.15
C GLU A 330 8.90 31.24 -0.26
N GLU A 331 9.28 29.97 -0.45
CA GLU A 331 9.40 29.35 -1.79
C GLU A 331 8.28 28.36 -2.16
N PHE A 332 7.12 28.42 -1.51
CA PHE A 332 5.91 27.81 -2.07
C PHE A 332 5.28 28.77 -3.08
N PRO A 333 5.03 28.37 -4.35
CA PRO A 333 4.26 29.18 -5.27
C PRO A 333 2.89 29.44 -4.63
N ARG A 334 2.63 30.68 -4.23
CA ARG A 334 1.30 31.07 -3.74
C ARG A 334 0.32 30.75 -4.86
N ALA A 335 -0.58 29.81 -4.60
CA ALA A 335 -1.71 29.56 -5.49
C ALA A 335 -2.48 30.88 -5.63
N GLU A 336 -2.36 31.53 -6.78
CA GLU A 336 -3.18 32.69 -7.11
C GLU A 336 -4.64 32.26 -7.06
N ARG A 337 -5.35 32.76 -6.04
CA ARG A 337 -6.80 32.69 -6.01
C ARG A 337 -7.32 33.53 -7.17
N ARG A 338 -7.64 32.88 -8.29
CA ARG A 338 -8.46 33.50 -9.34
C ARG A 338 -9.81 33.86 -8.74
N ARG A 339 -10.05 35.16 -8.54
CA ARG A 339 -11.38 35.71 -8.29
C ARG A 339 -12.18 35.61 -9.60
N PRO A 340 -13.49 35.31 -9.56
CA PRO A 340 -14.32 35.37 -10.75
C PRO A 340 -14.60 36.85 -11.07
N GLY A 341 -14.22 37.29 -12.26
CA GLY A 341 -14.40 38.68 -12.67
C GLY A 341 -14.32 38.88 -14.18
N ARG A 342 -15.51 38.86 -14.79
CA ARG A 342 -15.98 39.56 -16.00
C ARG A 342 -15.23 39.41 -17.33
N GLU A 343 -16.03 39.08 -18.33
CA GLU A 343 -15.79 39.23 -19.76
C GLU A 343 -15.09 40.55 -20.10
N GLU A 344 -14.06 40.48 -20.93
CA GLU A 344 -13.95 41.36 -22.08
C GLU A 344 -13.04 40.75 -23.16
N CYS A 345 -13.62 40.65 -24.35
CA CYS A 345 -13.00 40.20 -25.59
C CYS A 345 -12.20 41.36 -26.19
N ARG A 346 -10.95 41.13 -26.62
CA ARG A 346 -10.39 41.71 -27.86
C ARG A 346 -9.01 41.16 -28.24
N SER A 347 -8.91 40.94 -29.54
CA SER A 347 -7.76 40.56 -30.35
C SER A 347 -6.53 41.47 -30.22
N CYS A 348 -5.32 40.90 -30.34
CA CYS A 348 -4.39 41.15 -31.48
C CYS A 348 -2.97 40.60 -31.24
N ARG A 349 -2.53 39.77 -32.20
CA ARG A 349 -1.19 39.61 -32.83
C ARG A 349 0.08 40.01 -32.06
N GLY A 350 1.08 39.11 -32.12
CA GLY A 350 2.50 39.48 -32.14
C GLY A 350 3.46 38.34 -31.80
N ASN A 351 4.06 37.73 -32.83
CA ASN A 351 5.23 36.85 -32.74
C ASN A 351 6.37 37.49 -31.93
N ARG A 352 7.06 36.69 -31.09
CA ARG A 352 8.51 36.75 -30.90
C ARG A 352 9.05 35.40 -30.41
N GLU A 353 10.12 34.98 -31.07
CA GLU A 353 10.95 33.81 -30.80
C GLU A 353 11.70 33.92 -29.47
N GLY A 354 12.07 32.78 -28.88
CA GLY A 354 13.18 32.68 -27.92
C GLY A 354 12.95 31.76 -26.73
N GLY A 355 13.74 30.68 -26.65
CA GLY A 355 14.16 30.08 -25.38
C GLY A 355 13.44 28.79 -24.98
N ALA A 356 14.10 27.65 -25.25
CA ALA A 356 13.83 26.40 -24.54
C ALA A 356 14.13 26.60 -23.04
N ALA A 357 13.10 26.67 -22.21
CA ALA A 357 13.23 26.63 -20.76
C ALA A 357 13.20 25.16 -20.33
N GLY A 358 14.35 24.66 -19.88
CA GLY A 358 14.51 23.33 -19.32
C GLY A 358 13.68 23.16 -18.04
N GLU A 359 13.07 21.99 -17.91
CA GLU A 359 12.45 21.51 -16.68
C GLU A 359 13.54 21.35 -15.61
N THR A 360 13.62 22.29 -14.67
CA THR A 360 14.45 22.15 -13.48
C THR A 360 13.76 21.24 -12.48
N HIS A 361 14.35 20.06 -12.26
CA HIS A 361 13.97 19.09 -11.23
C HIS A 361 13.96 19.73 -9.84
N LEU A 362 12.79 19.72 -9.20
CA LEU A 362 12.56 20.25 -7.86
C LEU A 362 12.82 19.18 -6.79
N TRP A 363 14.06 18.72 -6.61
CA TRP A 363 14.47 17.95 -5.41
C TRP A 363 15.94 18.21 -5.09
N GLY A 364 16.19 18.88 -3.97
CA GLY A 364 17.54 19.18 -3.46
C GLY A 364 18.39 17.92 -3.25
N ARG A 365 19.71 18.08 -3.37
CA ARG A 365 20.71 17.00 -3.32
C ARG A 365 20.65 16.21 -2.01
N VAL A 366 20.28 14.93 -2.09
CA VAL A 366 20.59 13.93 -1.06
C VAL A 366 22.10 13.66 -1.11
N VAL A 367 22.79 13.79 0.02
CA VAL A 367 24.21 13.47 0.11
C VAL A 367 24.37 11.96 0.19
N ALA A 368 24.87 11.34 -0.87
CA ALA A 368 25.38 9.98 -0.81
C ALA A 368 26.79 10.03 -0.21
N SER A 369 27.04 9.32 0.90
CA SER A 369 28.43 9.13 1.37
C SER A 369 29.12 8.15 0.41
N ALA A 370 30.23 8.57 -0.21
CA ALA A 370 31.03 7.69 -1.04
C ALA A 370 31.62 6.54 -0.20
N ALA A 371 31.20 5.30 -0.47
CA ALA A 371 31.84 4.09 0.05
C ALA A 371 32.93 3.61 -0.94
N PRO A 372 34.06 3.06 -0.47
CA PRO A 372 35.15 2.60 -1.33
C PRO A 372 34.75 1.34 -2.12
N ALA A 373 35.18 1.26 -3.38
CA ALA A 373 34.89 0.15 -4.29
C ALA A 373 35.44 -1.19 -3.76
N PHE A 374 34.59 -2.22 -3.75
CA PHE A 374 34.94 -3.59 -3.36
C PHE A 374 35.15 -4.45 -4.63
N ASP A 375 36.29 -5.14 -4.72
CA ASP A 375 36.68 -5.98 -5.86
C ASP A 375 35.99 -7.35 -5.80
N CYS A 376 35.17 -7.66 -6.82
CA CYS A 376 34.36 -8.87 -6.92
C CYS A 376 35.09 -10.12 -7.46
N SER A 377 36.42 -10.14 -7.52
CA SER A 377 37.17 -11.23 -8.18
C SER A 377 37.32 -12.56 -7.41
N LYS A 378 36.64 -12.79 -6.26
CA LYS A 378 36.95 -13.94 -5.38
C LYS A 378 35.81 -14.86 -4.90
N LEU A 379 34.64 -14.91 -5.53
CA LEU A 379 33.59 -15.86 -5.13
C LEU A 379 33.05 -16.69 -6.31
N LEU A 380 33.87 -17.65 -6.76
CA LEU A 380 33.43 -18.80 -7.54
C LEU A 380 33.89 -20.07 -6.84
N SER A 381 32.95 -20.77 -6.23
CA SER A 381 32.81 -22.24 -6.19
C SER A 381 32.19 -22.69 -4.87
N ARG A 382 30.95 -23.20 -4.95
CA ARG A 382 30.51 -24.42 -4.26
C ARG A 382 29.10 -24.78 -4.72
N ARG A 383 28.98 -25.98 -5.32
CA ARG A 383 27.72 -26.64 -5.65
C ARG A 383 27.12 -27.20 -4.35
N CYS A 384 25.82 -27.05 -4.14
CA CYS A 384 25.08 -27.78 -3.12
C CYS A 384 24.09 -28.75 -3.77
N ALA A 385 24.00 -29.95 -3.18
CA ALA A 385 23.11 -31.04 -3.54
C ALA A 385 21.75 -30.92 -2.81
N PRO A 386 20.68 -31.63 -3.25
CA PRO A 386 19.32 -31.38 -2.78
C PRO A 386 18.96 -32.27 -1.58
N SER A 387 18.19 -31.74 -0.62
CA SER A 387 17.50 -32.56 0.39
C SER A 387 16.11 -32.03 0.74
N SER A 388 15.10 -32.79 0.28
CA SER A 388 13.82 -33.15 0.90
C SER A 388 13.01 -32.11 1.70
N CYS A 389 11.92 -31.64 1.10
CA CYS A 389 10.80 -30.98 1.78
C CYS A 389 9.88 -31.98 2.49
N VAL A 390 9.46 -31.67 3.71
CA VAL A 390 8.36 -32.35 4.42
C VAL A 390 7.31 -31.30 4.80
N CYS A 391 6.08 -31.45 4.28
CA CYS A 391 4.94 -30.59 4.63
C CYS A 391 4.37 -30.95 6.01
N PRO A 392 3.93 -29.98 6.83
CA PRO A 392 3.04 -30.25 7.95
C PRO A 392 1.55 -30.14 7.55
N PRO A 393 0.64 -30.77 8.32
CA PRO A 393 -0.73 -31.04 7.90
C PRO A 393 -1.71 -29.91 8.20
N ALA A 394 -2.82 -29.95 7.44
CA ALA A 394 -3.92 -29.00 7.46
C ALA A 394 -4.71 -29.00 8.78
N GLY A 395 -5.04 -27.79 9.26
CA GLY A 395 -6.11 -27.60 10.23
C GLY A 395 -5.79 -26.59 11.32
N LEU A 396 -5.88 -25.29 11.00
CA LEU A 396 -6.12 -24.22 11.98
C LEU A 396 -6.84 -23.08 11.24
N ARG A 397 -8.11 -22.86 11.58
CA ARG A 397 -8.86 -21.67 11.17
C ARG A 397 -8.23 -20.49 11.90
N ALA A 398 -7.71 -19.53 11.13
CA ALA A 398 -7.07 -18.35 11.68
C ALA A 398 -7.89 -17.09 11.35
N ASP A 399 -8.44 -16.49 12.39
CA ASP A 399 -8.99 -15.14 12.38
C ASP A 399 -7.84 -14.14 12.15
N CYS A 400 -7.90 -13.31 11.10
CA CYS A 400 -6.78 -12.41 10.76
C CYS A 400 -7.20 -11.00 10.35
N CYS A 401 -6.50 -10.00 10.93
CA CYS A 401 -6.63 -8.54 10.73
C CYS A 401 -5.26 -7.98 10.24
N VAL A 402 -5.20 -6.94 9.39
CA VAL A 402 -3.97 -6.61 8.57
C VAL A 402 -3.87 -5.11 8.15
N CYS A 403 -2.72 -4.53 7.75
CA CYS A 403 -2.32 -3.13 8.04
C CYS A 403 -0.80 -2.84 8.00
N VAL A 404 0.06 -2.98 6.95
CA VAL A 404 1.53 -3.17 7.22
C VAL A 404 2.58 -2.75 6.16
N CYS A 405 3.79 -2.40 6.62
CA CYS A 405 5.09 -2.59 5.94
C CYS A 405 6.16 -3.15 6.88
N VAL A 406 7.02 -4.03 6.36
CA VAL A 406 8.29 -4.43 7.00
C VAL A 406 9.45 -4.04 6.09
N CYS A 407 10.35 -3.19 6.58
CA CYS A 407 11.57 -2.81 5.89
C CYS A 407 12.72 -3.66 6.42
N VAL A 408 13.41 -4.37 5.56
CA VAL A 408 14.53 -5.24 5.91
C VAL A 408 15.82 -4.49 5.56
N CYS A 409 16.66 -4.24 6.56
CA CYS A 409 17.78 -3.30 6.49
C CYS A 409 19.11 -3.92 6.93
N VAL A 410 20.19 -3.26 6.51
CA VAL A 410 21.56 -3.49 6.96
C VAL A 410 22.06 -2.21 7.64
N CYS A 411 21.94 -2.03 8.97
CA CYS A 411 22.53 -0.87 9.67
C CYS A 411 22.62 -0.95 11.22
N SER A 412 23.82 -1.13 11.76
CA SER A 412 24.09 -1.05 13.21
C SER A 412 23.88 0.36 13.83
N GLU A 413 24.08 1.44 13.07
CA GLU A 413 23.94 2.83 13.55
C GLU A 413 22.47 3.22 13.80
N VAL A 414 21.58 2.85 12.87
CA VAL A 414 20.13 3.03 13.00
C VAL A 414 19.60 2.29 14.23
N HIS A 415 20.09 1.06 14.44
CA HIS A 415 19.71 0.26 15.60
C HIS A 415 20.17 0.88 16.92
N ALA A 416 21.46 1.24 17.03
CA ALA A 416 22.02 1.89 18.23
C ALA A 416 21.26 3.18 18.58
N LEU A 417 20.91 3.96 17.55
CA LEU A 417 20.16 5.18 17.72
C LEU A 417 18.72 4.93 18.19
N ALA A 418 18.03 3.96 17.58
CA ALA A 418 16.69 3.57 18.01
C ALA A 418 16.68 3.13 19.49
N GLN A 419 17.63 2.28 19.88
CA GLN A 419 17.82 1.86 21.28
C GLN A 419 17.96 3.05 22.23
N SER A 420 18.69 4.10 21.84
CA SER A 420 18.85 5.33 22.65
C SER A 420 17.55 6.13 22.87
N GLN A 421 16.53 5.91 22.02
CA GLN A 421 15.22 6.56 22.07
C GLN A 421 14.15 5.69 22.75
N CYS A 422 14.38 4.39 22.88
CA CYS A 422 13.46 3.47 23.52
C CYS A 422 13.12 3.95 24.95
N GLY A 423 11.85 4.16 25.25
CA GLY A 423 11.37 4.59 26.57
C GLY A 423 11.50 6.09 26.91
N LYS A 424 12.04 6.93 26.01
CA LYS A 424 12.01 8.39 26.18
C LYS A 424 10.72 8.95 25.58
N GLY A 425 9.66 9.04 26.40
CA GLY A 425 8.44 9.72 26.00
C GLY A 425 8.74 11.15 25.53
N VAL A 426 8.20 11.54 24.36
CA VAL A 426 8.33 12.91 23.84
C VAL A 426 7.70 13.86 24.84
N SER A 427 8.51 14.73 25.46
CA SER A 427 7.99 15.75 26.39
C SER A 427 7.02 16.67 25.65
N HIS A 428 5.96 17.13 26.32
CA HIS A 428 4.90 17.96 25.74
C HIS A 428 5.44 19.19 24.97
N LYS A 429 6.58 19.76 25.37
CA LYS A 429 7.21 20.91 24.70
C LYS A 429 7.73 20.60 23.28
N GLY A 430 8.05 19.35 22.97
CA GLY A 430 8.52 18.92 21.64
C GLY A 430 7.38 18.70 20.64
N ARG A 431 6.19 18.33 21.11
CA ARG A 431 4.99 18.16 20.27
C ARG A 431 4.52 19.48 19.69
N ASP A 432 4.47 20.55 20.50
CA ASP A 432 3.96 21.85 20.06
C ASP A 432 4.83 22.49 18.96
N SER A 433 6.15 22.33 19.06
CA SER A 433 7.12 22.84 18.06
C SER A 433 7.02 22.12 16.71
N ILE A 434 6.80 20.79 16.73
CA ILE A 434 6.68 19.98 15.52
C ILE A 434 5.28 20.11 14.90
N ASP A 435 4.22 20.13 15.70
CA ASP A 435 2.84 20.32 15.21
C ASP A 435 2.63 21.74 14.63
N GLN A 436 3.28 22.77 15.18
CA GLN A 436 3.28 24.11 14.58
C GLN A 436 4.00 24.14 13.23
N ARG A 437 5.09 23.38 13.06
CA ARG A 437 5.83 23.28 11.80
C ARG A 437 5.10 22.44 10.75
N ILE A 438 4.42 21.37 11.14
CA ILE A 438 3.59 20.55 10.25
C ILE A 438 2.32 21.30 9.80
N LYS A 439 1.70 22.10 10.68
CA LYS A 439 0.56 22.96 10.30
C LYS A 439 0.94 24.10 9.35
N ALA A 440 2.20 24.53 9.36
CA ALA A 440 2.70 25.53 8.43
C ALA A 440 3.06 24.96 7.04
N GLN A 441 3.15 23.63 6.90
CA GLN A 441 3.49 22.92 5.65
C GLN A 441 2.29 22.23 4.95
N LYS A 442 1.10 22.26 5.56
CA LYS A 442 -0.18 21.87 4.92
C LYS A 442 -0.88 23.09 4.36
#